data_AF-A0A1Y1LM21-F1
#
_entry.id   AF-A0A1Y1LM21-F1
#
_cell.length_a   1.000
_cell.length_b   1.000
_cell.length_c   1.000
_cell.angle_alpha   90.00
_cell.angle_beta   90.00
_cell.angle_gamma   90.00
#
_symmetry.space_group_name_H-M   'P 1'
#
loop_
_entity.id
_entity.type
_entity.pdbx_description
1 polymer ?
#
loop_
_entity_poly.entity_id
_entity_poly.type
_entity_poly.pdbx_seq_one_letter_code
_entity_poly.pdbx_strand_id
1 'polypeptide(L)'
;MPPKKGGQNGFYYFFIELRQKHPNLYRTNEQAASAAGPLWKEMDAEKRRPYDEKARLLKNKEKVRYTSSGQNVEVLQRQQEQERRKIQDMKEEIENTVLAALEANTLVDKEFHVIHINYFCVCHKQYYPAEISVVRWNLRSGVKDDNVFHMMCKPGSLPVGYSAEAIKISEDTHKIPPPCSPERNIKDVAFALEKFIAVSTQVFSKLNTSTLLCDVIKLLVLNLHQRF
;
A
#
# COMPACT_ATOMS: atom_id res chain seq x y z
N MET A 1 0.06 -35.88 -33.96
CA MET A 1 0.35 -34.82 -32.97
C MET A 1 0.74 -33.55 -33.71
N PRO A 2 0.22 -32.36 -33.37
CA PRO A 2 0.67 -31.12 -34.02
C PRO A 2 2.15 -30.86 -33.69
N PRO A 3 2.96 -30.37 -34.65
CA PRO A 3 4.38 -30.15 -34.40
C PRO A 3 4.57 -29.08 -33.32
N LYS A 4 5.43 -29.38 -32.34
CA LYS A 4 5.80 -28.50 -31.24
C LYS A 4 6.31 -27.17 -31.85
N LYS A 5 5.58 -26.06 -31.66
CA LYS A 5 6.03 -24.74 -32.14
C LYS A 5 7.39 -24.45 -31.51
N GLY A 6 8.45 -24.51 -32.32
CA GLY A 6 9.80 -24.15 -31.90
C GLY A 6 9.80 -22.71 -31.38
N GLY A 7 10.50 -22.46 -30.28
CA GLY A 7 10.59 -21.11 -29.71
C GLY A 7 11.11 -20.10 -30.74
N GLN A 8 10.72 -18.83 -30.58
CA GLN A 8 11.15 -17.72 -31.42
C GLN A 8 12.70 -17.61 -31.38
N ASN A 9 13.36 -17.95 -32.48
CA ASN A 9 14.82 -17.91 -32.67
C ASN A 9 15.27 -16.57 -33.29
N GLY A 10 16.58 -16.35 -33.51
CA GLY A 10 17.05 -15.09 -34.12
C GLY A 10 16.41 -14.80 -35.48
N PHE A 11 16.25 -15.83 -36.32
CA PHE A 11 15.56 -15.71 -37.61
C PHE A 11 14.14 -15.14 -37.49
N TYR A 12 13.40 -15.53 -36.44
CA TYR A 12 12.06 -14.98 -36.17
C TYR A 12 12.07 -13.46 -36.03
N TYR A 13 13.02 -12.92 -35.26
CA TYR A 13 13.11 -11.48 -35.05
C TYR A 13 13.57 -10.74 -36.30
N PHE A 14 14.41 -11.38 -37.12
CA PHE A 14 14.87 -10.82 -38.39
C PHE A 14 13.74 -10.65 -39.40
N PHE A 15 12.94 -11.69 -39.66
CA PHE A 15 11.85 -11.56 -40.63
C PHE A 15 10.72 -10.64 -40.13
N ILE A 16 10.50 -10.56 -38.82
CA ILE A 16 9.54 -9.61 -38.23
C ILE A 16 10.01 -8.17 -38.46
N GLU A 17 11.30 -7.88 -38.30
CA GLU A 17 11.86 -6.56 -38.61
C GLU A 17 11.78 -6.25 -40.11
N LEU A 18 12.08 -7.23 -40.97
CA LEU A 18 11.96 -7.08 -42.43
C LEU A 18 10.52 -6.74 -42.84
N ARG A 19 9.53 -7.40 -42.20
CA ARG A 19 8.11 -7.11 -42.39
C ARG A 19 7.74 -5.70 -41.93
N GLN A 20 8.27 -5.25 -40.79
CA GLN A 20 8.02 -3.90 -40.27
C GLN A 20 8.63 -2.81 -41.17
N LYS A 21 9.80 -3.08 -41.78
CA LYS A 21 10.45 -2.17 -42.73
C LYS A 21 9.73 -2.10 -44.08
N HIS A 22 9.07 -3.18 -44.49
CA HIS A 22 8.38 -3.28 -45.78
C HIS A 22 6.94 -3.79 -45.64
N PRO A 23 6.05 -3.03 -44.94
CA PRO A 23 4.69 -3.48 -44.64
C PRO A 23 3.82 -3.65 -45.89
N ASN A 24 4.14 -2.92 -46.96
CA ASN A 24 3.41 -2.99 -48.24
C ASN A 24 3.81 -4.21 -49.09
N LEU A 25 5.02 -4.73 -48.91
CA LEU A 25 5.56 -5.87 -49.67
C LEU A 25 5.30 -7.22 -48.97
N TYR A 26 5.32 -7.23 -47.63
CA TYR A 26 5.13 -8.45 -46.85
C TYR A 26 3.93 -8.30 -45.91
N ARG A 27 2.75 -8.71 -46.38
CA ARG A 27 1.52 -8.60 -45.59
C ARG A 27 1.35 -9.76 -44.61
N THR A 28 1.83 -10.95 -44.95
CA THR A 28 1.78 -12.13 -44.08
C THR A 28 3.15 -12.52 -43.54
N ASN A 29 3.16 -13.30 -42.46
CA ASN A 29 4.38 -13.85 -41.90
C ASN A 29 5.05 -14.85 -42.85
N GLU A 30 4.30 -15.62 -43.65
CA GLU A 30 4.92 -16.55 -44.61
C GLU A 30 5.68 -15.81 -45.72
N GLN A 31 5.12 -14.71 -46.22
CA GLN A 31 5.77 -13.87 -47.25
C GLN A 31 7.08 -13.27 -46.74
N ALA A 32 7.04 -12.70 -45.53
CA ALA A 32 8.23 -12.15 -44.89
C ALA A 32 9.29 -13.24 -44.60
N ALA A 33 8.88 -14.42 -44.12
CA ALA A 33 9.80 -15.52 -43.84
C ALA A 33 10.43 -16.11 -45.12
N SER A 34 9.67 -16.21 -46.21
CA SER A 34 10.16 -16.68 -47.51
C SER A 34 11.21 -15.73 -48.09
N ALA A 35 10.97 -14.42 -48.04
CA ALA A 35 11.92 -13.40 -48.49
C ALA A 35 13.15 -13.28 -47.57
N ALA A 36 12.96 -13.45 -46.25
CA ALA A 36 14.05 -13.40 -45.28
C ALA A 36 14.97 -14.64 -45.32
N GLY A 37 14.49 -15.79 -45.80
CA GLY A 37 15.25 -17.05 -45.81
C GLY A 37 16.59 -16.97 -46.56
N PRO A 38 16.62 -16.51 -47.82
CA PRO A 38 17.85 -16.30 -48.58
C PRO A 38 18.76 -15.25 -47.93
N LEU A 39 18.21 -14.09 -47.55
CA LEU A 39 18.95 -13.00 -46.92
C LEU A 39 19.60 -13.44 -45.60
N TRP A 40 18.89 -14.23 -44.80
CA TRP A 40 19.42 -14.77 -43.55
C TRP A 40 20.60 -15.71 -43.80
N LYS A 41 20.56 -16.56 -44.84
CA LYS A 41 21.67 -17.46 -45.21
C LYS A 41 22.92 -16.70 -45.64
N GLU A 42 22.75 -15.57 -46.33
CA GLU A 42 23.85 -14.69 -46.77
C GLU A 42 24.42 -13.82 -45.63
N MET A 43 23.67 -13.59 -44.54
CA MET A 43 24.18 -12.82 -43.40
C MET A 43 25.30 -13.55 -42.64
N ASP A 44 26.38 -12.84 -42.37
CA ASP A 44 27.45 -13.31 -41.49
C ASP A 44 27.00 -13.42 -40.02
N ALA A 45 27.75 -14.19 -39.23
CA ALA A 45 27.48 -14.41 -37.81
C ALA A 45 27.39 -13.10 -37.01
N GLU A 46 28.20 -12.09 -37.35
CA GLU A 46 28.14 -10.77 -36.70
C GLU A 46 26.83 -10.03 -36.94
N LYS A 47 26.28 -10.12 -38.15
CA LYS A 47 25.01 -9.49 -38.52
C LYS A 47 23.80 -10.23 -37.92
N ARG A 48 23.94 -11.54 -37.66
CA ARG A 48 22.93 -12.36 -36.97
C ARG A 48 22.96 -12.18 -35.45
N ARG A 49 24.12 -11.86 -34.87
CA ARG A 49 24.34 -11.64 -33.43
C ARG A 49 23.26 -10.82 -32.71
N PRO A 50 22.83 -9.63 -33.19
CA PRO A 50 21.81 -8.84 -32.50
C PRO A 50 20.44 -9.56 -32.42
N TYR A 51 20.10 -10.35 -33.43
CA TYR A 51 18.85 -11.10 -33.48
C TYR A 51 18.88 -12.32 -32.56
N ASP A 52 20.00 -13.04 -32.55
CA ASP A 52 20.19 -14.18 -31.65
C ASP A 52 20.27 -13.75 -30.18
N GLU A 53 20.92 -12.61 -29.91
CA GLU A 53 20.95 -12.00 -28.57
C GLU A 53 19.55 -11.57 -28.12
N LYS A 54 18.76 -10.95 -29.01
CA LYS A 54 17.35 -10.60 -28.75
C LYS A 54 16.49 -11.82 -28.46
N ALA A 55 16.68 -12.91 -29.22
CA ALA A 55 15.99 -14.17 -28.98
C ALA A 55 16.36 -14.79 -27.63
N ARG A 56 17.65 -14.75 -27.26
CA ARG A 56 18.15 -15.22 -25.95
C ARG A 56 17.55 -14.42 -24.80
N LEU A 57 17.56 -13.09 -24.89
CA LEU A 57 17.02 -12.19 -23.86
C LEU A 57 15.52 -12.41 -23.65
N LEU A 58 14.75 -12.54 -24.73
CA LEU A 58 13.30 -12.73 -24.66
C LEU A 58 12.89 -14.14 -24.24
N LYS A 59 13.72 -15.16 -24.53
CA LYS A 59 13.54 -16.51 -24.01
C LYS A 59 13.77 -16.57 -22.49
N ASN A 60 14.68 -15.75 -21.98
CA ASN A 60 14.99 -15.63 -20.55
C ASN A 60 14.10 -14.63 -19.81
N LYS A 61 13.23 -13.87 -20.51
CA LYS A 61 12.30 -12.95 -19.87
C LYS A 61 11.24 -13.79 -19.13
N GLU A 62 11.25 -13.71 -17.81
CA GLU A 62 10.25 -14.39 -16.99
C GLU A 62 8.85 -13.99 -17.43
N LYS A 63 8.01 -15.01 -17.65
CA LYS A 63 6.60 -14.77 -17.95
C LYS A 63 5.93 -14.30 -16.67
N VAL A 64 5.41 -13.08 -16.70
CA VAL A 64 4.59 -12.53 -15.61
C VAL A 64 3.45 -13.51 -15.32
N ARG A 65 3.36 -13.95 -14.07
CA ARG A 65 2.33 -14.88 -13.60
C ARG A 65 1.14 -14.09 -13.08
N TYR A 66 -0.06 -14.53 -13.43
CA TYR A 66 -1.31 -13.93 -12.98
C TYR A 66 -2.11 -14.94 -12.15
N THR A 67 -2.84 -14.46 -11.17
CA THR A 67 -3.85 -15.24 -10.43
C THR A 67 -5.09 -15.48 -11.30
N SER A 68 -5.99 -16.36 -10.87
CA SER A 68 -7.30 -16.56 -11.50
C SER A 68 -8.16 -15.29 -11.51
N SER A 69 -7.90 -14.34 -10.62
CA SER A 69 -8.51 -13.00 -10.56
C SER A 69 -7.82 -11.96 -11.45
N GLY A 70 -6.80 -12.36 -12.24
CA GLY A 70 -6.10 -11.47 -13.17
C GLY A 70 -5.06 -10.54 -12.52
N GLN A 71 -4.71 -10.76 -11.25
CA GLN A 71 -3.72 -9.96 -10.54
C GLN A 71 -2.31 -10.52 -10.76
N ASN A 72 -1.32 -9.65 -10.92
CA ASN A 72 0.07 -10.05 -11.06
C ASN A 72 0.59 -10.65 -9.73
N VAL A 73 1.07 -11.89 -9.77
CA VAL A 73 1.54 -12.64 -8.60
C VAL A 73 2.74 -11.96 -7.94
N GLU A 74 3.66 -11.39 -8.71
CA GLU A 74 4.84 -10.71 -8.15
C GLU A 74 4.44 -9.45 -7.37
N VAL A 75 3.39 -8.75 -7.83
CA VAL A 75 2.86 -7.57 -7.14
C VAL A 75 2.23 -7.97 -5.81
N LEU A 76 1.43 -9.04 -5.80
CA LEU A 76 0.81 -9.56 -4.58
C LEU A 76 1.85 -10.04 -3.56
N GLN A 77 2.86 -10.79 -4.02
CA GLN A 77 3.95 -11.24 -3.16
C GLN A 77 4.74 -10.06 -2.58
N ARG A 78 5.00 -9.02 -3.38
CA ARG A 78 5.65 -7.80 -2.90
C ARG A 78 4.80 -7.07 -1.85
N GLN A 79 3.49 -6.99 -2.04
CA GLN A 79 2.58 -6.37 -1.07
C GLN A 79 2.59 -7.15 0.26
N GLN A 80 2.46 -8.48 0.21
CA GLN A 80 2.52 -9.34 1.39
C GLN A 80 3.86 -9.20 2.11
N GLU A 81 4.97 -9.16 1.36
CA GLU A 81 6.30 -8.97 1.95
C GLU A 81 6.43 -7.60 2.62
N GLN A 82 5.89 -6.54 2.01
CA GLN A 82 5.88 -5.21 2.61
C GLN A 82 5.05 -5.17 3.90
N GLU A 83 3.90 -5.84 3.94
CA GLU A 83 3.07 -5.95 5.15
C GLU A 83 3.80 -6.72 6.25
N ARG A 84 4.44 -7.84 5.90
CA ARG A 84 5.24 -8.64 6.82
C ARG A 84 6.40 -7.84 7.41
N ARG A 85 7.12 -7.09 6.57
CA ARG A 85 8.21 -6.21 7.01
C ARG A 85 7.72 -5.13 7.96
N LYS A 86 6.61 -4.45 7.66
CA LYS A 86 6.03 -3.44 8.55
C LYS A 86 5.72 -4.00 9.94
N ILE A 87 5.20 -5.23 10.02
CA ILE A 87 4.91 -5.89 11.30
C ILE A 87 6.22 -6.23 12.04
N GLN A 88 7.23 -6.69 11.32
CA GLN A 88 8.53 -7.00 11.91
C GLN A 88 9.21 -5.74 12.44
N ASP A 89 9.29 -4.68 11.63
CA ASP A 89 9.85 -3.39 12.01
C ASP A 89 9.15 -2.81 13.25
N MET A 90 7.82 -2.94 13.34
CA MET A 90 7.03 -2.53 14.51
C MET A 90 7.42 -3.31 15.78
N LYS A 91 7.59 -4.63 15.68
CA LYS A 91 8.00 -5.47 16.83
C LYS A 91 9.39 -5.10 17.32
N GLU A 92 10.33 -4.94 16.39
CA GLU A 92 11.70 -4.51 16.70
C GLU A 92 11.72 -3.11 17.32
N GLU A 93 10.91 -2.17 16.82
CA GLU A 93 10.77 -0.83 17.41
C GLU A 93 10.26 -0.89 18.86
N ILE A 94 9.26 -1.74 19.14
CA ILE A 94 8.74 -1.97 20.51
C ILE A 94 9.83 -2.53 21.42
N GLU A 95 10.48 -3.62 20.99
CA GLU A 95 11.52 -4.30 21.77
C GLU A 95 12.67 -3.35 22.10
N ASN A 96 13.21 -2.66 21.09
CA ASN A 96 14.28 -1.69 21.27
C ASN A 96 13.88 -0.54 22.20
N THR A 97 12.65 -0.04 22.08
CA THR A 97 12.13 1.05 22.92
C THR A 97 12.02 0.63 24.39
N VAL A 98 11.58 -0.59 24.66
CA VAL A 98 11.45 -1.13 26.03
C VAL A 98 12.82 -1.44 26.61
N LEU A 99 13.70 -2.09 25.84
CA LEU A 99 15.06 -2.44 26.28
C LEU A 99 15.89 -1.19 26.59
N ALA A 100 15.87 -0.18 25.73
CA ALA A 100 16.59 1.08 25.98
C ALA A 100 16.09 1.78 27.25
N ALA A 101 14.78 1.75 27.51
CA ALA A 101 14.21 2.32 28.73
C ALA A 101 14.59 1.52 29.98
N LEU A 102 14.69 0.20 29.86
CA LEU A 102 15.14 -0.69 30.93
C LEU A 102 16.61 -0.46 31.26
N GLU A 103 17.48 -0.40 30.25
CA GLU A 103 18.92 -0.11 30.40
C GLU A 103 19.16 1.26 31.05
N ALA A 104 18.35 2.26 30.67
CA ALA A 104 18.38 3.58 31.28
C ALA A 104 17.73 3.65 32.67
N ASN A 105 17.17 2.55 33.20
CA ASN A 105 16.36 2.51 34.43
C ASN A 105 15.19 3.52 34.44
N THR A 106 14.65 3.88 33.28
CA THR A 106 13.53 4.82 33.12
C THR A 106 12.23 4.15 32.71
N LEU A 107 12.21 2.82 32.54
CA LEU A 107 11.03 2.07 32.07
C LEU A 107 9.79 2.33 32.92
N VAL A 108 9.94 2.44 34.24
CA VAL A 108 8.81 2.65 35.18
C VAL A 108 8.14 4.01 34.97
N ASP A 109 8.93 5.02 34.59
CA ASP A 109 8.53 6.41 34.38
C ASP A 109 8.28 6.75 32.91
N LYS A 110 8.51 5.79 32.00
CA LYS A 110 8.31 5.98 30.57
C LYS A 110 6.81 6.05 30.24
N GLU A 111 6.44 7.08 29.50
CA GLU A 111 5.07 7.29 29.05
C GLU A 111 4.77 6.47 27.78
N PHE A 112 3.68 5.70 27.85
CA PHE A 112 3.09 4.97 26.74
C PHE A 112 1.74 5.58 26.38
N HIS A 113 1.39 5.51 25.10
CA HIS A 113 0.13 6.05 24.59
C HIS A 113 -0.70 4.93 23.96
N VAL A 114 -1.99 4.88 24.27
CA VAL A 114 -2.96 3.97 23.68
C VAL A 114 -4.02 4.82 22.98
N ILE A 115 -4.35 4.49 21.73
CA ILE A 115 -5.37 5.20 20.95
C ILE A 115 -6.48 4.24 20.55
N HIS A 116 -7.72 4.71 20.67
CA HIS A 116 -8.89 4.05 20.12
C HIS A 116 -9.71 5.05 19.30
N ILE A 117 -10.24 4.61 18.16
CA ILE A 117 -11.03 5.43 17.25
C ILE A 117 -12.25 4.64 16.82
N ASN A 118 -13.44 5.20 17.09
CA ASN A 118 -14.69 4.73 16.50
C ASN A 118 -14.93 5.45 15.18
N TYR A 119 -15.56 4.79 14.22
CA TYR A 119 -15.84 5.34 12.89
C TYR A 119 -17.21 4.92 12.40
N PHE A 120 -17.82 5.77 11.58
CA PHE A 120 -19.12 5.51 10.97
C PHE A 120 -19.02 4.60 9.75
N CYS A 121 -18.07 4.84 8.85
CA CYS A 121 -17.93 4.06 7.62
C CYS A 121 -16.54 4.21 7.00
N VAL A 122 -16.25 3.35 6.01
CA VAL A 122 -15.02 3.42 5.20
C VAL A 122 -15.36 3.52 3.73
N CYS A 123 -14.98 4.62 3.07
CA CYS A 123 -15.26 4.85 1.66
C CYS A 123 -13.96 5.13 0.91
N HIS A 124 -13.65 4.37 -0.15
CA HIS A 124 -12.40 4.50 -0.92
C HIS A 124 -11.13 4.53 -0.05
N LYS A 125 -11.07 3.67 0.98
CA LYS A 125 -9.99 3.62 2.00
C LYS A 125 -9.90 4.86 2.89
N GLN A 126 -10.90 5.75 2.90
CA GLN A 126 -11.01 6.86 3.83
C GLN A 126 -11.99 6.53 4.95
N TYR A 127 -11.56 6.71 6.20
CA TYR A 127 -12.39 6.51 7.38
C TYR A 127 -13.11 7.79 7.78
N TYR A 128 -14.35 7.65 8.26
CA TYR A 128 -15.18 8.74 8.77
C TYR A 128 -15.30 8.59 10.29
N PRO A 129 -14.43 9.24 11.09
CA PRO A 129 -14.36 9.02 12.53
C PRO A 129 -15.61 9.54 13.23
N ALA A 130 -16.07 8.81 14.25
CA ALA A 130 -17.15 9.15 15.15
C ALA A 130 -16.64 9.65 16.50
N GLU A 131 -15.53 9.10 16.98
CA GLU A 131 -14.93 9.41 18.27
C GLU A 131 -13.45 9.04 18.26
N ILE A 132 -12.64 9.78 19.01
CA ILE A 132 -11.25 9.45 19.28
C ILE A 132 -10.97 9.53 20.78
N SER A 133 -10.22 8.56 21.29
CA SER A 133 -9.65 8.61 22.62
C SER A 133 -8.17 8.25 22.60
N VAL A 134 -7.38 8.99 23.37
CA VAL A 134 -5.96 8.74 23.59
C VAL A 134 -5.70 8.76 25.08
N VAL A 135 -5.07 7.70 25.58
CA VAL A 135 -4.68 7.59 26.98
C VAL A 135 -3.17 7.53 27.06
N ARG A 136 -2.61 8.39 27.91
CA ARG A 136 -1.20 8.38 28.30
C ARG A 136 -1.05 7.71 29.66
N TRP A 137 -0.08 6.82 29.80
CA TRP A 137 0.13 6.08 31.04
C TRP A 137 1.58 5.62 31.19
N ASN A 138 1.98 5.36 32.43
CA ASN A 138 3.27 4.75 32.75
C ASN A 138 3.09 3.66 33.82
N LEU A 139 4.13 2.86 34.08
CA LEU A 139 4.02 1.76 35.05
C LEU A 139 3.95 2.24 36.50
N ARG A 140 4.51 3.43 36.81
CA ARG A 140 4.51 3.98 38.17
C ARG A 140 3.12 4.41 38.64
N SER A 141 2.42 5.13 37.78
CA SER A 141 1.25 5.91 38.13
C SER A 141 -0.01 5.53 37.35
N GLY A 142 0.12 4.59 36.41
CA GLY A 142 -0.98 4.11 35.60
C GLY A 142 -1.58 5.24 34.75
N VAL A 143 -2.91 5.20 34.63
CA VAL A 143 -3.68 6.22 33.92
C VAL A 143 -4.11 7.30 34.92
N LYS A 144 -3.84 8.57 34.60
CA LYS A 144 -4.34 9.73 35.35
C LYS A 144 -5.39 10.47 34.51
N ASP A 145 -6.31 11.17 35.16
CA ASP A 145 -7.36 11.93 34.47
C ASP A 145 -6.79 12.98 33.50
N ASP A 146 -5.72 13.70 33.92
CA ASP A 146 -5.01 14.67 33.07
C ASP A 146 -4.28 14.04 31.87
N ASN A 147 -4.22 12.70 31.82
CA ASN A 147 -3.59 11.92 30.78
C ASN A 147 -4.62 11.26 29.84
N VAL A 148 -5.88 11.70 29.86
CA VAL A 148 -6.91 11.20 28.97
C VAL A 148 -7.35 12.32 28.02
N PHE A 149 -7.20 12.07 26.73
CA PHE A 149 -7.80 12.86 25.67
C PHE A 149 -8.99 12.12 25.10
N HIS A 150 -10.12 12.80 24.97
CA HIS A 150 -11.34 12.26 24.39
C HIS A 150 -12.08 13.36 23.65
N MET A 151 -12.49 13.09 22.41
CA MET A 151 -13.32 13.99 21.63
C MET A 151 -14.25 13.22 20.70
N MET A 152 -15.48 13.72 20.57
CA MET A 152 -16.40 13.31 19.52
C MET A 152 -15.98 13.94 18.18
N CYS A 153 -15.95 13.12 17.14
CA CYS A 153 -15.60 13.51 15.79
C CYS A 153 -16.87 13.77 14.98
N LYS A 154 -16.93 14.94 14.35
CA LYS A 154 -17.94 15.32 13.37
C LYS A 154 -17.25 15.37 12.01
N PRO A 155 -17.36 14.32 11.18
CA PRO A 155 -16.73 14.27 9.87
C PRO A 155 -17.51 15.06 8.80
N GLY A 156 -18.67 15.61 9.16
CA GLY A 156 -19.64 16.21 8.24
C GLY A 156 -20.46 15.15 7.51
N SER A 157 -20.99 15.51 6.35
CA SER A 157 -21.83 14.62 5.56
C SER A 157 -21.09 13.34 5.15
N LEU A 158 -21.71 12.20 5.43
CA LEU A 158 -21.20 10.90 4.99
C LEU A 158 -21.30 10.74 3.46
N PRO A 159 -20.47 9.89 2.86
CA PRO A 159 -20.55 9.59 1.44
C PRO A 159 -21.92 9.01 1.05
N VAL A 160 -22.39 9.35 -0.14
CA VAL A 160 -23.65 8.83 -0.68
C VAL A 160 -23.58 7.30 -0.77
N GLY A 161 -24.62 6.63 -0.26
CA GLY A 161 -24.72 5.17 -0.25
C GLY A 161 -24.22 4.49 1.03
N TYR A 162 -23.59 5.23 1.96
CA TYR A 162 -23.00 4.65 3.19
C TYR A 162 -23.87 4.82 4.43
N SER A 163 -25.07 5.42 4.32
CA SER A 163 -25.94 5.66 5.48
C SER A 163 -26.36 4.36 6.19
N ALA A 164 -26.71 3.32 5.44
CA ALA A 164 -27.13 2.04 6.02
C ALA A 164 -25.96 1.33 6.75
N GLU A 165 -24.77 1.37 6.18
CA GLU A 165 -23.55 0.86 6.82
C GLU A 165 -23.24 1.62 8.11
N ALA A 166 -23.31 2.95 8.07
CA ALA A 166 -23.05 3.78 9.24
C ALA A 166 -24.05 3.55 10.37
N ILE A 167 -25.34 3.38 10.06
CA ILE A 167 -26.35 3.01 11.05
C ILE A 167 -26.03 1.66 11.66
N LYS A 168 -25.74 0.66 10.82
CA LYS A 168 -25.41 -0.70 11.29
C LYS A 168 -24.15 -0.72 12.16
N ILE A 169 -23.07 -0.06 11.76
CA ILE A 169 -21.83 0.01 12.56
C ILE A 169 -22.10 0.72 13.88
N SER A 170 -22.83 1.85 13.84
CA SER A 170 -23.26 2.55 15.05
C SER A 170 -24.02 1.61 15.99
N GLU A 171 -25.03 0.91 15.49
CA GLU A 171 -25.84 -0.01 16.28
C GLU A 171 -25.04 -1.22 16.78
N ASP A 172 -24.13 -1.78 15.99
CA ASP A 172 -23.37 -2.98 16.38
C ASP A 172 -22.23 -2.64 17.36
N THR A 173 -21.70 -1.41 17.34
CA THR A 173 -20.44 -1.07 18.03
C THR A 173 -20.60 0.07 19.05
N HIS A 174 -20.48 1.32 18.61
CA HIS A 174 -20.24 2.48 19.48
C HIS A 174 -21.50 3.23 19.90
N LYS A 175 -22.66 2.92 19.32
CA LYS A 175 -23.98 3.53 19.61
C LYS A 175 -24.03 5.05 19.43
N ILE A 176 -23.14 5.60 18.61
CA ILE A 176 -23.11 7.03 18.27
C ILE A 176 -23.92 7.21 16.99
N PRO A 177 -24.98 8.02 16.98
CA PRO A 177 -25.82 8.19 15.80
C PRO A 177 -25.00 8.82 14.65
N PRO A 178 -25.17 8.33 13.40
CA PRO A 178 -24.57 8.96 12.23
C PRO A 178 -24.93 10.45 12.11
N PRO A 179 -24.02 11.30 11.59
CA PRO A 179 -24.25 12.73 11.53
C PRO A 179 -25.43 13.07 10.61
N CYS A 180 -26.41 13.79 11.16
CA CYS A 180 -27.54 14.34 10.42
C CYS A 180 -27.25 15.75 9.86
N SER A 181 -26.12 16.35 10.22
CA SER A 181 -25.74 17.70 9.81
C SER A 181 -24.38 17.70 9.08
N PRO A 182 -24.10 18.72 8.24
CA PRO A 182 -22.80 18.85 7.57
C PRO A 182 -21.71 19.42 8.48
N GLU A 183 -21.94 19.50 9.80
CA GLU A 183 -21.00 20.08 10.76
C GLU A 183 -19.68 19.32 10.78
N ARG A 184 -18.55 20.04 10.85
CA ARG A 184 -17.21 19.47 10.85
C ARG A 184 -16.35 20.08 11.95
N ASN A 185 -15.71 19.23 12.75
CA ASN A 185 -14.75 19.65 13.78
C ASN A 185 -13.41 18.88 13.68
N ILE A 186 -13.16 18.15 12.58
CA ILE A 186 -11.96 17.30 12.44
C ILE A 186 -10.66 18.08 12.60
N LYS A 187 -10.61 19.34 12.16
CA LYS A 187 -9.44 20.21 12.34
C LYS A 187 -9.21 20.56 13.81
N ASP A 188 -10.27 20.87 14.54
CA ASP A 188 -10.20 21.21 15.95
C ASP A 188 -9.78 19.99 16.79
N VAL A 189 -10.32 18.82 16.44
CA VAL A 189 -9.92 17.54 17.05
C VAL A 189 -8.44 17.26 16.81
N ALA A 190 -7.96 17.44 15.58
CA ALA A 190 -6.55 17.24 15.25
C ALA A 190 -5.64 18.22 16.02
N PHE A 191 -5.99 19.51 16.06
CA PHE A 191 -5.23 20.51 16.79
C PHE A 191 -5.19 20.22 18.31
N ALA A 192 -6.33 19.83 18.88
CA ALA A 192 -6.40 19.46 20.29
C ALA A 192 -5.60 18.20 20.61
N LEU A 193 -5.63 17.20 19.72
CA LEU A 193 -4.83 15.98 19.83
C LEU A 193 -3.33 16.26 19.73
N GLU A 194 -2.90 17.09 18.77
CA GLU A 194 -1.51 17.53 18.64
C GLU A 194 -1.05 18.24 19.89
N LYS A 195 -1.86 19.14 20.45
CA LYS A 195 -1.56 19.82 21.71
C LYS A 195 -1.45 18.84 22.87
N PHE A 196 -2.34 17.86 22.98
CA PHE A 196 -2.29 16.84 24.03
C PHE A 196 -1.00 16.01 23.94
N ILE A 197 -0.61 15.63 22.73
CA ILE A 197 0.61 14.87 22.45
C ILE A 197 1.87 15.71 22.72
N ALA A 198 1.90 16.97 22.28
CA ALA A 198 3.08 17.84 22.34
C ALA A 198 3.51 18.20 23.77
N VAL A 199 2.61 18.08 24.76
CA VAL A 199 2.94 18.22 26.19
C VAL A 199 3.91 17.12 26.64
N SER A 200 4.06 16.02 25.88
CA SER A 200 5.06 14.98 26.14
C SER A 200 6.38 15.30 25.40
N THR A 201 7.39 15.77 26.13
CA THR A 201 8.72 16.13 25.60
C THR A 201 9.62 14.94 25.24
N GLN A 202 9.07 13.73 25.05
CA GLN A 202 9.83 12.57 24.57
C GLN A 202 9.40 12.16 23.17
N VAL A 203 10.40 12.03 22.32
CA VAL A 203 10.34 11.65 20.90
C VAL A 203 9.31 10.54 20.69
N PHE A 204 8.38 10.82 19.78
CA PHE A 204 7.31 9.93 19.35
C PHE A 204 7.91 8.64 18.78
N SER A 205 7.96 7.57 19.58
CA SER A 205 7.95 6.21 19.03
C SER A 205 6.56 5.95 18.50
N LYS A 206 6.47 5.47 17.27
CA LYS A 206 5.24 5.50 16.47
C LYS A 206 4.10 4.82 17.23
N LEU A 207 2.93 5.43 17.17
CA LEU A 207 1.70 4.93 17.79
C LEU A 207 1.42 3.48 17.39
N ASN A 208 1.60 2.57 18.34
CA ASN A 208 1.21 1.17 18.21
C ASN A 208 -0.30 1.08 18.28
N THR A 209 -0.89 0.98 17.11
CA THR A 209 -2.31 0.73 16.94
C THR A 209 -2.46 -0.33 15.86
N SER A 210 -3.57 -1.08 15.89
CA SER A 210 -3.81 -2.16 14.93
C SER A 210 -3.59 -1.65 13.49
N THR A 211 -3.21 -2.52 12.58
CA THR A 211 -2.91 -2.18 11.17
C THR A 211 -3.99 -1.30 10.50
N LEU A 212 -5.25 -1.38 10.97
CA LEU A 212 -6.36 -0.52 10.57
C LEU A 212 -6.29 0.91 11.15
N LEU A 213 -5.94 1.08 12.43
CA LEU A 213 -5.75 2.41 13.04
C LEU A 213 -4.50 3.13 12.52
N CYS A 214 -3.46 2.37 12.14
CA CYS A 214 -2.24 2.94 11.55
C CYS A 214 -2.57 3.69 10.24
N ASP A 215 -3.52 3.17 9.46
CA ASP A 215 -4.07 3.84 8.27
C ASP A 215 -5.00 5.00 8.65
N VAL A 216 -5.81 4.90 9.71
CA VAL A 216 -6.69 5.99 10.18
C VAL A 216 -5.87 7.20 10.67
N ILE A 217 -4.84 6.98 11.48
CA ILE A 217 -3.93 8.02 11.95
C ILE A 217 -3.10 8.56 10.78
N LYS A 218 -2.59 7.69 9.90
CA LYS A 218 -1.93 8.15 8.67
C LYS A 218 -2.89 8.92 7.77
N LEU A 219 -4.17 8.59 7.68
CA LEU A 219 -5.16 9.30 6.86
C LEU A 219 -5.64 10.60 7.50
N LEU A 220 -5.72 10.68 8.82
CA LEU A 220 -5.94 11.92 9.56
C LEU A 220 -4.73 12.85 9.38
N VAL A 221 -3.50 12.34 9.48
CA VAL A 221 -2.25 13.10 9.30
C VAL A 221 -1.93 13.39 7.82
N LEU A 222 -2.26 12.51 6.87
CA LEU A 222 -2.10 12.71 5.42
C LEU A 222 -3.16 13.64 4.85
N ASN A 223 -4.41 13.63 5.36
CA ASN A 223 -5.39 14.68 5.01
C ASN A 223 -4.93 16.07 5.46
N LEU A 224 -4.10 16.16 6.50
CA LEU A 224 -3.49 17.42 6.95
C LEU A 224 -2.35 17.89 6.00
N HIS A 225 -1.67 16.97 5.30
CA HIS A 225 -0.55 17.30 4.40
C HIS A 225 -0.91 17.37 2.90
N GLN A 226 -2.06 16.85 2.47
CA GLN A 226 -2.46 16.87 1.05
C GLN A 226 -3.25 18.12 0.61
N ARG A 227 -3.18 19.22 1.36
CA ARG A 227 -3.68 20.54 0.92
C ARG A 227 -2.69 21.68 1.19
N PHE A 228 -1.44 21.45 0.78
CA PHE A 228 -0.54 22.49 0.32
C PHE A 228 0.04 22.08 -1.03
#